data_AF-A0A163RVC0-F1
#
_entry.id   AF-A0A163RVC0-F1
#
_cell.length_a   1.000
_cell.length_b   1.000
_cell.length_c   1.000
_cell.angle_alpha   90.00
_cell.angle_beta   90.00
_cell.angle_gamma   90.00
#
_symmetry.space_group_name_H-M   'P 1'
#
loop_
_entity.id
_entity.type
_entity.pdbx_description
1 polymer ?
#
loop_
_entity_poly.entity_id
_entity_poly.type
_entity_poly.pdbx_seq_one_letter_code
_entity_poly.pdbx_strand_id
1 'polypeptide(L)'
;MRRRDLTPHESFERSARFWARAYPRRWREVHGDELLAVQQDVAQAAAEATGAPVPDRLSVGEVRGLLCAGWGLRWRERPPLWRWVLYRFGLRLPARYWWWVADDIRGAFYSVRDATWTLVLSYGTMLTTIAGYALIAGEPVAAYWPAFFASGFFWAFLAVLLLLAGTLMRESRTRSAWYRHVVYGNVPEQMRFAASPSSEQQDRT
;
A
#
# COMPACT_ATOMS: atom_id res chain seq x y z
N MET A 1 11.04 -25.90 11.86
CA MET A 1 11.37 -25.50 10.47
C MET A 1 12.89 -25.42 10.34
N ARG A 2 13.54 -26.38 9.65
CA ARG A 2 15.00 -26.37 9.40
C ARG A 2 15.35 -25.21 8.47
N ARG A 3 16.35 -24.39 8.82
CA ARG A 3 17.06 -23.54 7.85
C ARG A 3 17.61 -24.49 6.76
N ARG A 4 17.08 -24.41 5.54
CA ARG A 4 17.80 -24.94 4.37
C ARG A 4 18.92 -23.96 4.10
N ASP A 5 20.14 -24.47 3.97
CA ASP A 5 21.27 -23.71 3.44
C ASP A 5 20.91 -23.36 1.99
N LEU A 6 20.62 -22.09 1.75
CA LEU A 6 20.28 -21.59 0.42
C LEU A 6 21.57 -21.40 -0.34
N THR A 7 21.54 -21.69 -1.63
CA THR A 7 22.65 -21.28 -2.50
C THR A 7 22.79 -19.75 -2.49
N PRO A 8 24.00 -19.21 -2.74
CA PRO A 8 24.24 -17.79 -2.98
C PRO A 8 23.20 -17.16 -3.91
N HIS A 9 22.90 -17.86 -5.01
CA HIS A 9 21.92 -17.48 -6.02
C HIS A 9 20.50 -17.37 -5.44
N GLU A 10 20.02 -18.37 -4.70
CA GLU A 10 18.68 -18.35 -4.08
C GLU A 10 18.55 -17.27 -2.99
N SER A 11 19.65 -17.01 -2.26
CA SER A 11 19.70 -15.94 -1.25
C SER A 11 19.60 -14.56 -1.91
N PHE A 12 20.30 -14.38 -3.04
CA PHE A 12 20.27 -13.15 -3.82
C PHE A 12 18.88 -12.92 -4.41
N GLU A 13 18.32 -13.93 -5.08
CA GLU A 13 16.98 -13.89 -5.65
C GLU A 13 15.91 -13.53 -4.61
N ARG A 14 16.02 -14.11 -3.41
CA ARG A 14 15.11 -13.79 -2.31
C ARG A 14 15.25 -12.33 -1.87
N SER A 15 16.47 -11.82 -1.76
CA SER A 15 16.73 -10.41 -1.41
C SER A 15 16.17 -9.48 -2.48
N ALA A 16 16.48 -9.75 -3.76
CA ALA A 16 15.99 -9.01 -4.92
C ALA A 16 14.46 -8.95 -4.96
N ARG A 17 13.79 -10.10 -4.87
CA ARG A 17 12.32 -10.17 -4.84
C ARG A 17 11.72 -9.47 -3.62
N PHE A 18 12.41 -9.50 -2.48
CA PHE A 18 11.97 -8.79 -1.29
C PHE A 18 11.99 -7.27 -1.49
N TRP A 19 13.07 -6.72 -2.05
CA TRP A 19 13.20 -5.28 -2.29
C TRP A 19 12.39 -4.80 -3.49
N ALA A 20 12.17 -5.66 -4.49
CA ALA A 20 11.26 -5.39 -5.60
C ALA A 20 9.83 -5.09 -5.13
N ARG A 21 9.43 -5.48 -3.90
CA ARG A 21 8.12 -5.12 -3.29
C ARG A 21 7.89 -3.61 -3.15
N ALA A 22 8.92 -2.79 -3.31
CA ALA A 22 8.79 -1.34 -3.42
C ALA A 22 7.98 -0.90 -4.65
N TYR A 23 8.04 -1.65 -5.75
CA TYR A 23 7.26 -1.36 -6.94
C TYR A 23 5.76 -1.63 -6.75
N PRO A 24 4.87 -0.96 -7.51
CA PRO A 24 3.45 -1.29 -7.57
C PRO A 24 3.25 -2.77 -7.94
N ARG A 25 2.18 -3.38 -7.45
CA ARG A 25 1.97 -4.82 -7.61
C ARG A 25 1.82 -5.21 -9.08
N ARG A 26 1.01 -4.47 -9.83
CA ARG A 26 0.82 -4.67 -11.27
C ARG A 26 2.11 -4.57 -12.08
N TRP A 27 3.02 -3.67 -11.68
CA TRP A 27 4.30 -3.52 -12.36
C TRP A 27 5.18 -4.76 -12.15
N ARG A 28 5.19 -5.31 -10.93
CA ARG A 28 5.96 -6.52 -10.62
C ARG A 28 5.39 -7.78 -11.28
N GLU A 29 4.08 -7.81 -11.50
CA GLU A 29 3.43 -8.93 -12.19
C GLU A 29 3.83 -8.99 -13.68
N VAL A 30 4.23 -7.85 -14.27
CA VAL A 30 4.66 -7.78 -15.68
C VAL A 30 6.19 -7.79 -15.82
N HIS A 31 6.89 -6.99 -15.02
CA HIS A 31 8.34 -6.74 -15.15
C HIS A 31 9.18 -7.29 -14.00
N GLY A 32 8.57 -8.01 -13.06
CA GLY A 32 9.27 -8.49 -11.86
C GLY A 32 10.38 -9.48 -12.17
N ASP A 33 10.13 -10.40 -13.12
CA ASP A 33 11.11 -11.41 -13.54
C ASP A 33 12.20 -10.79 -14.42
N GLU A 34 11.86 -9.85 -15.31
CA GLU A 34 12.83 -9.06 -16.08
C GLU A 34 13.76 -8.26 -15.15
N LEU A 35 13.20 -7.59 -14.15
CA LEU A 35 13.98 -6.84 -13.16
C LEU A 35 14.93 -7.75 -12.37
N LEU A 36 14.48 -8.95 -12.02
CA LEU A 36 15.29 -9.93 -11.32
C LEU A 36 16.45 -10.42 -12.20
N ALA A 37 16.18 -10.77 -13.47
CA ALA A 37 17.19 -11.19 -14.42
C ALA A 37 18.27 -10.10 -14.61
N VAL A 38 17.85 -8.85 -14.83
CA VAL A 38 18.78 -7.71 -14.97
C VAL A 38 19.64 -7.53 -13.72
N GLN A 39 19.08 -7.70 -12.52
CA GLN A 39 19.86 -7.60 -11.27
C GLN A 39 20.89 -8.73 -11.15
N GLN A 40 20.56 -9.94 -11.59
CA GLN A 40 21.47 -11.08 -11.59
C GLN A 40 22.61 -10.86 -12.60
N ASP A 41 22.29 -10.40 -13.81
CA ASP A 41 23.29 -10.09 -14.83
C ASP A 41 24.26 -9.00 -14.37
N VAL A 42 23.75 -7.94 -13.74
CA VAL A 42 24.60 -6.87 -13.17
C VAL A 42 25.49 -7.39 -12.05
N ALA A 43 24.95 -8.21 -11.14
CA ALA A 43 25.72 -8.78 -10.03
C ALA A 43 26.83 -9.73 -10.54
N GLN A 44 26.53 -10.51 -11.57
CA GLN A 44 27.51 -11.40 -12.20
C GLN A 44 28.60 -10.62 -12.93
N ALA A 45 28.24 -9.61 -13.73
CA ALA A 45 29.21 -8.75 -14.40
C ALA A 45 30.13 -8.01 -13.42
N ALA A 46 29.60 -7.56 -12.27
CA ALA A 46 30.39 -6.92 -11.22
C ALA A 46 31.37 -7.91 -10.55
N ALA A 47 30.96 -9.16 -10.34
CA ALA A 47 31.81 -10.23 -9.82
C ALA A 47 32.96 -10.56 -10.78
N GLU A 48 32.66 -10.70 -12.07
CA GLU A 48 33.66 -10.94 -13.13
C GLU A 48 34.68 -9.81 -13.23
N ALA A 49 34.22 -8.55 -13.18
CA ALA A 49 35.10 -7.38 -13.26
C ALA A 49 36.03 -7.20 -12.04
N THR A 50 35.57 -7.62 -10.85
CA THR A 50 36.32 -7.42 -9.59
C THR A 50 37.14 -8.67 -9.21
N GLY A 51 36.86 -9.82 -9.83
CA GLY A 51 37.40 -11.13 -9.40
C GLY A 51 36.85 -11.59 -8.04
N ALA A 52 35.81 -10.93 -7.54
CA ALA A 52 35.16 -11.24 -6.27
C ALA A 52 34.04 -12.28 -6.48
N PRO A 53 33.67 -13.06 -5.46
CA PRO A 53 32.52 -13.95 -5.54
C PRO A 53 31.21 -13.16 -5.76
N VAL A 54 30.27 -13.77 -6.47
CA VAL A 54 28.92 -13.20 -6.69
C VAL A 54 28.26 -12.94 -5.31
N PRO A 55 27.75 -11.73 -5.06
CA PRO A 55 27.19 -11.40 -3.77
C PRO A 55 25.88 -12.16 -3.50
N ASP A 56 25.72 -12.67 -2.28
CA ASP A 56 24.50 -13.37 -1.84
C ASP A 56 23.29 -12.43 -1.68
N ARG A 57 23.50 -11.10 -1.71
CA ARG A 57 22.48 -10.08 -1.45
C ARG A 57 22.78 -8.79 -2.20
N LEU A 58 21.72 -8.05 -2.52
CA LEU A 58 21.82 -6.66 -3.00
C LEU A 58 22.59 -5.77 -2.01
N SER A 59 23.45 -4.92 -2.56
CA SER A 59 24.16 -3.87 -1.84
C SER A 59 23.21 -2.78 -1.34
N VAL A 60 23.65 -2.01 -0.34
CA VAL A 60 22.86 -0.89 0.21
C VAL A 60 22.53 0.16 -0.87
N GLY A 61 23.45 0.39 -1.81
CA GLY A 61 23.27 1.31 -2.94
C GLY A 61 22.15 0.87 -3.88
N GLU A 62 22.15 -0.41 -4.27
CA GLU A 62 21.11 -1.00 -5.13
C GLU A 62 19.76 -1.03 -4.43
N VAL A 63 19.72 -1.41 -3.15
CA VAL A 63 18.50 -1.36 -2.34
C VAL A 63 17.94 0.04 -2.33
N ARG A 64 18.76 1.07 -2.07
CA ARG A 64 18.32 2.46 -2.09
C ARG A 64 17.81 2.88 -3.47
N GLY A 65 18.51 2.50 -4.54
CA GLY A 65 18.09 2.76 -5.92
C GLY A 65 16.71 2.17 -6.23
N LEU A 66 16.50 0.89 -5.88
CA LEU A 66 15.22 0.20 -6.06
C LEU A 66 14.09 0.83 -5.24
N LEU A 67 14.38 1.21 -3.98
CA LEU A 67 13.41 1.90 -3.15
C LEU A 67 13.03 3.26 -3.74
N CYS A 68 14.00 4.08 -4.16
CA CYS A 68 13.75 5.38 -4.77
C CYS A 68 12.98 5.26 -6.08
N ALA A 69 13.35 4.33 -6.96
CA ALA A 69 12.67 4.09 -8.24
C ALA A 69 11.23 3.58 -8.03
N GLY A 70 11.05 2.56 -7.18
CA GLY A 70 9.74 2.00 -6.86
C GLY A 70 8.82 3.01 -6.18
N TRP A 71 9.35 3.81 -5.24
CA TRP A 71 8.59 4.88 -4.59
C TRP A 71 8.28 6.04 -5.53
N GLY A 72 9.23 6.40 -6.39
CA GLY A 72 9.03 7.40 -7.43
C GLY A 72 7.89 7.03 -8.39
N LEU A 73 7.81 5.75 -8.79
CA LEU A 73 6.72 5.24 -9.61
C LEU A 73 5.36 5.37 -8.90
N ARG A 74 5.29 4.98 -7.62
CA ARG A 74 4.08 5.15 -6.80
C ARG A 74 3.67 6.62 -6.63
N TRP A 75 4.65 7.51 -6.55
CA TRP A 75 4.40 8.95 -6.37
C TRP A 75 3.84 9.60 -7.62
N ARG A 76 4.37 9.25 -8.80
CA ARG A 76 3.92 9.80 -10.10
C ARG A 76 2.45 9.48 -10.40
N GLU A 77 1.97 8.34 -9.92
CA GLU A 77 0.60 7.87 -10.15
C GLU A 77 -0.37 8.29 -9.04
N ARG A 78 0.12 8.97 -8.00
CA ARG A 78 -0.68 9.32 -6.83
C ARG A 78 -1.72 10.40 -7.18
N PRO A 79 -2.97 10.27 -6.72
CA PRO A 79 -3.93 11.35 -6.81
C PRO A 79 -3.48 12.56 -5.96
N PRO A 80 -3.83 13.80 -6.38
CA PRO A 80 -3.69 14.99 -5.56
C PRO A 80 -4.26 14.78 -4.15
N LEU A 81 -3.67 15.42 -3.14
CA LEU A 81 -4.01 15.18 -1.73
C LEU A 81 -5.51 15.32 -1.44
N TRP A 82 -6.18 16.35 -1.99
CA TRP A 82 -7.62 16.53 -1.80
C TRP A 82 -8.44 15.35 -2.36
N ARG A 83 -8.06 14.81 -3.52
CA ARG A 83 -8.70 13.61 -4.09
C ARG A 83 -8.44 12.39 -3.24
N TRP A 84 -7.23 12.24 -2.74
CA TRP A 84 -6.89 11.19 -1.79
C TRP A 84 -7.78 11.26 -0.55
N VAL A 85 -8.01 12.44 0.02
CA VAL A 85 -8.92 12.64 1.15
C VAL A 85 -10.37 12.27 0.77
N LEU A 86 -10.89 12.75 -0.36
CA LEU A 86 -12.23 12.40 -0.84
C LEU A 86 -12.40 10.89 -1.01
N TYR A 87 -11.39 10.21 -1.56
CA TYR A 87 -11.36 8.75 -1.65
C TYR A 87 -11.48 8.07 -0.29
N ARG A 88 -10.81 8.61 0.74
CA ARG A 88 -10.94 8.10 2.11
C ARG A 88 -12.30 8.36 2.75
N PHE A 89 -13.05 9.35 2.26
CA PHE A 89 -14.48 9.53 2.56
C PHE A 89 -15.40 8.62 1.72
N GLY A 90 -14.84 7.72 0.91
CA GLY A 90 -15.60 6.77 0.10
C GLY A 90 -16.02 7.29 -1.27
N LEU A 91 -15.61 8.50 -1.66
CA LEU A 91 -15.90 9.03 -2.99
C LEU A 91 -15.09 8.31 -4.07
N ARG A 92 -15.69 8.16 -5.25
CA ARG A 92 -15.05 7.50 -6.39
C ARG A 92 -14.07 8.46 -7.07
N LEU A 93 -12.85 7.99 -7.30
CA LEU A 93 -11.85 8.73 -8.07
C LEU A 93 -12.12 8.61 -9.58
N PRO A 94 -11.68 9.59 -10.39
CA PRO A 94 -11.73 9.46 -11.85
C PRO A 94 -10.89 8.30 -12.36
N ALA A 95 -11.27 7.74 -13.51
CA ALA A 95 -10.70 6.51 -14.08
C ALA A 95 -9.17 6.52 -14.20
N ARG A 96 -8.55 7.70 -14.41
CA ARG A 96 -7.09 7.85 -14.45
C ARG A 96 -6.36 7.37 -13.19
N TYR A 97 -7.03 7.33 -12.04
CA TYR A 97 -6.45 6.84 -10.77
C TYR A 97 -6.92 5.43 -10.40
N TRP A 98 -7.65 4.75 -11.29
CA TRP A 98 -8.23 3.44 -11.00
C TRP A 98 -7.16 2.41 -10.62
N TRP A 99 -6.04 2.39 -11.35
CA TRP A 99 -4.92 1.49 -11.05
C TRP A 99 -4.25 1.79 -9.71
N TRP A 100 -4.12 3.07 -9.36
CA TRP A 100 -3.62 3.49 -8.05
C TRP A 100 -4.54 2.98 -6.93
N VAL A 101 -5.85 3.09 -7.10
CA VAL A 101 -6.84 2.57 -6.14
C VAL A 101 -6.76 1.05 -6.01
N ALA A 102 -6.66 0.34 -7.13
CA ALA A 102 -6.56 -1.12 -7.13
C ALA A 102 -5.29 -1.59 -6.38
N ASP A 103 -4.16 -0.94 -6.61
CA ASP A 103 -2.91 -1.20 -5.88
C ASP A 103 -3.01 -0.82 -4.40
N ASP A 104 -3.69 0.27 -4.06
CA ASP A 104 -3.93 0.71 -2.68
C ASP A 104 -4.72 -0.33 -1.88
N ILE A 105 -5.82 -0.83 -2.45
CA ILE A 105 -6.72 -1.82 -1.81
C ILE A 105 -6.04 -3.19 -1.68
N ARG A 106 -5.26 -3.61 -2.69
CA ARG A 106 -4.50 -4.88 -2.63
C ARG A 106 -3.30 -4.83 -1.68
N GLY A 107 -2.95 -3.65 -1.17
CA GLY A 107 -1.84 -3.48 -0.24
C GLY A 107 -2.05 -4.24 1.07
N ALA A 108 -0.98 -4.86 1.59
CA ALA A 108 -1.04 -5.64 2.83
C ALA A 108 -1.56 -4.84 4.04
N PHE A 109 -1.32 -3.53 4.05
CA PHE A 109 -1.72 -2.61 5.11
C PHE A 109 -2.96 -1.77 4.75
N TYR A 110 -3.75 -2.14 3.75
CA TYR A 110 -4.95 -1.38 3.39
C TYR A 110 -5.91 -1.24 4.58
N SER A 111 -6.32 -2.36 5.16
CA SER A 111 -7.29 -2.38 6.26
C SER A 111 -6.80 -1.66 7.53
N VAL A 112 -5.50 -1.74 7.81
CA VAL A 112 -4.89 -0.97 8.91
C VAL A 112 -4.98 0.53 8.61
N ARG A 113 -4.57 0.97 7.41
CA ARG A 113 -4.64 2.39 7.01
C ARG A 113 -6.07 2.93 6.95
N ASP A 114 -7.03 2.08 6.59
CA ASP A 114 -8.46 2.42 6.59
C ASP A 114 -9.02 2.55 8.01
N ALA A 115 -8.66 1.63 8.91
CA ALA A 115 -8.97 1.73 10.33
C ALA A 115 -8.33 2.97 10.99
N THR A 116 -7.06 3.25 10.67
CA THR A 116 -6.37 4.48 11.11
C THR A 116 -7.08 5.72 10.62
N TRP A 117 -7.53 5.77 9.36
CA TRP A 117 -8.28 6.92 8.85
C TRP A 117 -9.61 7.11 9.59
N THR A 118 -10.34 6.02 9.83
CA THR A 118 -11.58 6.04 10.62
C THR A 118 -11.31 6.61 12.02
N LEU A 119 -10.25 6.16 12.68
CA LEU A 119 -9.85 6.65 13.98
C LEU A 119 -9.48 8.14 13.96
N VAL A 120 -8.69 8.59 12.97
CA VAL A 120 -8.31 10.00 12.82
C VAL A 120 -9.55 10.88 12.68
N LEU A 121 -10.55 10.46 11.90
CA LEU A 121 -11.81 11.18 11.80
C LEU A 121 -12.57 11.20 13.12
N SER A 122 -12.80 10.04 13.75
CA SER A 122 -13.53 9.96 15.02
C SER A 122 -12.86 10.77 16.13
N TYR A 123 -11.54 10.63 16.27
CA TYR A 123 -10.76 11.34 17.28
C TYR A 123 -10.68 12.83 16.96
N GLY A 124 -10.47 13.20 15.69
CA GLY A 124 -10.47 14.59 15.24
C GLY A 124 -11.80 15.29 15.55
N THR A 125 -12.93 14.66 15.25
CA THR A 125 -14.26 15.19 15.58
C THR A 125 -14.43 15.34 17.09
N MET A 126 -14.05 14.33 17.89
CA MET A 126 -14.09 14.41 19.35
C MET A 126 -13.27 15.60 19.88
N LEU A 127 -12.05 15.80 19.38
CA LEU A 127 -11.19 16.91 19.78
C LEU A 127 -11.80 18.27 19.41
N THR A 128 -12.38 18.40 18.21
CA THR A 128 -13.06 19.62 17.79
C THR A 128 -14.26 19.92 18.68
N THR A 129 -15.05 18.90 19.06
CA THR A 129 -16.19 19.07 19.97
C THR A 129 -15.75 19.52 21.36
N ILE A 130 -14.71 18.89 21.93
CA ILE A 130 -14.17 19.27 23.24
C ILE A 130 -13.63 20.71 23.20
N ALA A 131 -12.86 21.05 22.17
CA ALA A 131 -12.31 22.39 22.01
C ALA A 131 -13.41 23.46 21.87
N GLY A 132 -14.46 23.18 21.08
CA GLY A 132 -15.61 24.07 20.94
C GLY A 132 -16.37 24.27 22.25
N TYR A 133 -16.60 23.18 23.00
CA TYR A 133 -17.24 23.27 24.32
C TYR A 133 -16.40 24.08 25.31
N ALA A 134 -15.09 23.83 25.37
CA ALA A 134 -14.17 24.58 26.23
C ALA A 134 -14.18 26.08 25.91
N LEU A 135 -14.18 26.43 24.61
CA LEU A 135 -14.26 27.80 24.14
C LEU A 135 -15.58 28.49 24.56
N ILE A 136 -16.71 27.78 24.53
CA ILE A 136 -18.02 28.30 24.97
C ILE A 136 -18.07 28.44 26.50
N ALA A 137 -17.46 27.51 27.24
CA ALA A 137 -17.43 27.50 28.69
C ALA A 137 -16.42 28.51 29.29
N GLY A 138 -15.49 29.03 28.48
CA GLY A 138 -14.41 29.91 28.96
C GLY A 138 -13.32 29.18 29.74
N GLU A 139 -13.26 27.85 29.64
CA GLU A 139 -12.36 26.98 30.38
C GLU A 139 -11.22 26.47 29.47
N PRO A 140 -10.04 26.13 30.01
CA PRO A 140 -8.98 25.54 29.21
C PRO A 140 -9.36 24.13 28.74
N VAL A 141 -8.99 23.77 27.51
CA VAL A 141 -9.23 22.43 26.92
C VAL A 141 -8.72 21.29 27.82
N ALA A 142 -7.63 21.53 28.55
CA ALA A 142 -7.05 20.58 29.49
C ALA A 142 -8.02 20.15 30.61
N ALA A 143 -8.99 21.00 31.01
CA ALA A 143 -10.01 20.67 32.01
C ALA A 143 -10.93 19.53 31.57
N TYR A 144 -11.09 19.34 30.26
CA TYR A 144 -11.91 18.30 29.66
C TYR A 144 -11.09 17.14 29.11
N TRP A 145 -9.77 17.15 29.29
CA TRP A 145 -8.88 16.11 28.78
C TRP A 145 -8.76 14.96 29.79
N PRO A 146 -9.32 13.77 29.54
CA PRO A 146 -9.18 12.65 30.46
C PRO A 146 -7.69 12.30 30.64
N ALA A 147 -7.23 12.23 31.89
CA ALA A 147 -5.85 11.90 32.23
C ALA A 147 -5.38 10.56 31.59
N PHE A 148 -6.31 9.64 31.33
CA PHE A 148 -6.02 8.38 30.66
C PHE A 148 -5.48 8.54 29.22
N PHE A 149 -5.88 9.57 28.47
CA PHE A 149 -5.32 9.84 27.12
C PHE A 149 -3.87 10.35 27.15
N ALA A 150 -3.42 10.87 28.29
CA ALA A 150 -2.02 11.24 28.50
C ALA A 150 -1.14 10.02 28.81
N SER A 151 -1.73 8.83 29.04
CA SER A 151 -0.96 7.62 29.33
C SER A 151 -0.45 6.94 28.04
N GLY A 152 0.80 6.47 28.07
CA GLY A 152 1.34 5.65 26.98
C GLY A 152 0.59 4.31 26.80
N PHE A 153 0.01 3.79 27.87
CA PHE A 153 -0.80 2.57 27.84
C PHE A 153 -2.04 2.70 26.97
N PHE A 154 -2.72 3.85 27.00
CA PHE A 154 -3.86 4.11 26.11
C PHE A 154 -3.45 4.00 24.64
N TRP A 155 -2.35 4.66 24.26
CA TRP A 155 -1.86 4.64 22.88
C TRP A 155 -1.38 3.26 22.44
N ALA A 156 -0.72 2.51 23.33
CA ALA A 156 -0.32 1.12 23.07
C ALA A 156 -1.56 0.21 22.88
N PHE A 157 -2.55 0.32 23.77
CA PHE A 157 -3.82 -0.40 23.66
C PHE A 157 -4.55 -0.07 22.36
N LEU A 158 -4.62 1.21 22.01
CA LEU A 158 -5.25 1.68 20.77
C LEU A 158 -4.52 1.14 19.52
N ALA A 159 -3.19 1.13 19.53
CA ALA A 159 -2.41 0.55 18.42
C ALA A 159 -2.67 -0.95 18.26
N VAL A 160 -2.73 -1.71 19.37
CA VAL A 160 -3.08 -3.14 19.35
C VAL A 160 -4.49 -3.34 18.83
N LEU A 161 -5.47 -2.55 19.31
CA LEU A 161 -6.85 -2.60 18.84
C LEU A 161 -6.96 -2.31 17.34
N LEU A 162 -6.25 -1.31 16.82
CA LEU A 162 -6.22 -0.99 15.39
C LEU A 162 -5.62 -2.12 14.56
N LEU A 163 -4.53 -2.73 15.04
CA LEU A 163 -3.93 -3.87 14.36
C LEU A 163 -4.89 -5.06 14.35
N LEU A 164 -5.53 -5.36 15.49
CA LEU A 164 -6.48 -6.45 15.63
C LEU A 164 -7.75 -6.25 14.79
N ALA A 165 -8.35 -5.05 14.85
CA ALA A 165 -9.49 -4.70 14.00
C ALA A 165 -9.10 -4.70 12.51
N GLY A 166 -7.90 -4.19 12.20
CA GLY A 166 -7.36 -4.17 10.84
C GLY A 166 -7.11 -5.57 10.27
N THR A 167 -6.66 -6.52 11.09
CA THR A 167 -6.43 -7.91 10.67
C THR A 167 -7.72 -8.71 10.60
N LEU A 168 -8.58 -8.64 11.62
CA LEU A 168 -9.84 -9.38 11.68
C LEU A 168 -10.84 -8.92 10.62
N MET A 169 -10.97 -7.60 10.41
CA MET A 169 -11.88 -7.05 9.41
C MET A 169 -11.24 -6.93 8.02
N ARG A 170 -10.05 -7.51 7.82
CA ARG A 170 -9.26 -7.29 6.60
C ARG A 170 -10.03 -7.66 5.35
N GLU A 171 -10.57 -8.87 5.32
CA GLU A 171 -11.27 -9.41 4.14
C GLU A 171 -12.53 -8.61 3.83
N SER A 172 -13.35 -8.33 4.84
CA SER A 172 -14.60 -7.57 4.67
C SER A 172 -14.33 -6.14 4.15
N ARG A 173 -13.40 -5.41 4.77
CA ARG A 173 -13.07 -4.03 4.36
C ARG A 173 -12.45 -3.99 2.96
N THR A 174 -11.53 -4.91 2.66
CA THR A 174 -10.88 -4.99 1.35
C THR A 174 -11.90 -5.34 0.27
N ARG A 175 -12.79 -6.30 0.52
CA ARG A 175 -13.83 -6.72 -0.41
C ARG A 175 -14.82 -5.58 -0.69
N SER A 176 -15.33 -4.92 0.36
CA SER A 176 -16.27 -3.80 0.22
C SER A 176 -15.65 -2.64 -0.57
N ALA A 177 -14.40 -2.27 -0.26
CA ALA A 177 -13.67 -1.24 -0.99
C ALA A 177 -13.43 -1.62 -2.46
N TRP A 178 -13.06 -2.88 -2.70
CA TRP A 178 -12.84 -3.42 -4.05
C TRP A 178 -14.10 -3.29 -4.91
N TYR A 179 -15.26 -3.71 -4.38
CA TYR A 179 -16.52 -3.54 -5.11
C TYR A 179 -16.84 -2.07 -5.35
N ARG A 180 -16.74 -1.23 -4.33
CA ARG A 180 -17.12 0.19 -4.42
C ARG A 180 -16.30 0.97 -5.45
N HIS A 181 -14.99 0.71 -5.50
CA HIS A 181 -14.05 1.55 -6.24
C HIS A 181 -13.43 0.91 -7.46
N VAL A 182 -13.39 -0.43 -7.53
CA VAL A 182 -12.74 -1.15 -8.64
C VAL A 182 -13.78 -1.78 -9.55
N VAL A 183 -14.74 -2.54 -9.00
CA VAL A 183 -15.79 -3.21 -9.79
C VAL A 183 -16.85 -2.23 -10.25
N TYR A 184 -17.46 -1.49 -9.32
CA TYR A 184 -18.49 -0.49 -9.59
C TYR A 184 -17.93 0.93 -9.68
N GLY A 185 -16.61 1.07 -9.68
CA GLY A 185 -15.95 2.35 -9.78
C GLY A 185 -15.93 2.91 -11.21
N ASN A 186 -15.18 4.00 -11.40
CA ASN A 186 -14.94 4.56 -12.72
C ASN A 186 -13.91 3.70 -13.46
N VAL A 187 -14.34 2.56 -13.99
CA VAL A 187 -13.48 1.62 -14.72
C VAL A 187 -13.00 2.26 -16.03
N PRO A 188 -11.67 2.24 -16.31
CA PRO A 188 -11.13 2.67 -17.59
C PRO A 188 -11.77 1.91 -18.75
N GLU A 189 -12.02 2.58 -19.87
CA GLU A 189 -12.70 1.98 -21.04
C GLU A 189 -12.00 0.71 -21.53
N GLN A 190 -10.66 0.71 -21.55
CA GLN A 190 -9.83 -0.46 -21.90
C GLN A 190 -10.19 -1.73 -21.12
N MET A 191 -10.56 -1.59 -19.84
CA MET A 191 -10.94 -2.73 -18.99
C MET A 191 -12.40 -3.14 -19.17
N ARG A 192 -13.28 -2.25 -19.67
CA ARG A 192 -14.67 -2.61 -19.98
C ARG A 192 -14.75 -3.52 -21.20
N PHE A 193 -13.94 -3.23 -22.23
CA PHE A 193 -13.93 -4.02 -23.47
C PHE A 193 -13.33 -5.43 -23.28
N ALA A 194 -12.32 -5.58 -22.42
CA ALA A 194 -11.74 -6.90 -22.11
C ALA A 194 -12.70 -7.83 -21.34
N ALA A 195 -13.73 -7.29 -20.68
CA ALA A 195 -14.72 -8.05 -19.92
C ALA A 195 -15.96 -8.41 -20.75
N SER A 196 -16.16 -7.78 -21.91
CA SER A 196 -17.19 -8.16 -22.86
C SER A 196 -16.69 -9.35 -23.66
N PRO A 197 -17.33 -10.54 -23.62
CA PRO A 197 -17.02 -11.58 -24.58
C PRO A 197 -17.22 -10.99 -25.97
N SER A 198 -16.23 -11.19 -26.84
CA SER A 198 -16.19 -10.63 -28.18
C SER A 198 -17.52 -10.88 -28.90
N SER A 199 -18.09 -9.81 -29.43
CA SER A 199 -19.23 -9.83 -30.35
C SER A 199 -18.93 -10.58 -31.67
N GLU A 200 -17.75 -11.18 -31.81
CA GLU A 200 -17.35 -12.04 -32.93
C GLU A 200 -18.09 -13.38 -32.99
N GLN A 201 -18.83 -13.77 -31.95
CA GLN A 201 -19.62 -15.01 -31.97
C GLN A 201 -21.06 -14.80 -32.48
N GLN A 202 -21.47 -13.56 -32.78
CA GLN A 202 -22.84 -13.24 -33.19
C GLN A 202 -23.04 -13.09 -34.71
N ASP A 203 -21.96 -13.21 -35.50
CA ASP A 203 -21.97 -13.09 -36.97
C ASP A 203 -21.75 -14.45 -37.69
N ARG A 204 -21.94 -15.57 -36.97
CA ARG A 204 -21.80 -16.95 -37.50
C ARG A 204 -23.09 -17.77 -37.40
N THR A 205 -24.26 -17.14 -37.49
CA THR A 205 -25.55 -17.82 -37.63
C THR A 205 -26.30 -17.35 -38.86
#